data_AF-A0A078B4G3-F1
#
_entry.id   AF-A0A078B4G3-F1
#
_cell.length_a   1.000
_cell.length_b   1.000
_cell.length_c   1.000
_cell.angle_alpha   90.00
_cell.angle_beta   90.00
_cell.angle_gamma   90.00
#
_symmetry.space_group_name_H-M   'P 1'
#
loop_
_entity.id
_entity.type
_entity.pdbx_description
1 polymer ?
#
loop_
_entity_poly.entity_id
_entity_poly.type
_entity_poly.pdbx_seq_one_letter_code
_entity_poly.pdbx_strand_id
1 'polypeptide(L)'
;MEKYEQPQGMTAILKEMIDNDPYNKFCVDCTTNQSTHACIFYGTFVCDNCARAHIQQLGMTKSYVKPVLSDLWDDYQMKCVTLGGNKAFWDFISQYKIERDPIGKKYRTKATKYYKRRLSALVQEQEFVEIQPVRNTEELVDRGLEKSKVVLDKAETKIVGFGKYLDKKISNLF
;
A
#
# COMPACT_ATOMS: atom_id res chain seq x y z
N MET A 1 21.00 -30.92 13.52
CA MET A 1 20.14 -29.74 13.25
C MET A 1 18.93 -30.27 12.52
N GLU A 2 17.81 -30.37 13.21
CA GLU A 2 16.55 -30.84 12.64
C GLU A 2 16.15 -29.84 11.54
N LYS A 3 15.99 -30.32 10.30
CA LYS A 3 15.51 -29.46 9.21
C LYS A 3 14.04 -29.19 9.52
N TYR A 4 13.74 -27.96 9.95
CA TYR A 4 12.35 -27.55 10.11
C TYR A 4 11.71 -27.56 8.73
N GLU A 5 10.83 -28.52 8.47
CA GLU A 5 10.12 -28.65 7.20
C GLU A 5 8.85 -27.79 7.23
N GLN A 6 8.54 -27.17 6.11
CA GLN A 6 7.27 -26.50 5.90
C GLN A 6 6.10 -27.46 6.11
N PRO A 7 5.03 -27.02 6.80
CA PRO A 7 3.76 -27.73 6.71
C PRO A 7 3.36 -27.86 5.24
N GLN A 8 3.15 -29.10 4.77
CA GLN A 8 2.92 -29.41 3.35
C GLN A 8 1.78 -28.57 2.71
N GLY A 9 0.83 -28.09 3.52
CA GLY A 9 -0.28 -27.25 3.06
C GLY A 9 0.11 -25.85 2.58
N MET A 10 1.09 -25.18 3.20
CA MET A 10 1.42 -23.79 2.85
C MET A 10 2.07 -23.69 1.46
N THR A 11 3.01 -24.60 1.15
CA THR A 11 3.65 -24.68 -0.18
C THR A 11 2.63 -24.95 -1.28
N ALA A 12 1.62 -25.80 -1.04
CA ALA A 12 0.56 -26.08 -1.99
C ALA A 12 -0.27 -24.82 -2.30
N ILE A 13 -0.69 -24.09 -1.27
CA ILE A 13 -1.42 -22.82 -1.41
C ILE A 13 -0.63 -21.82 -2.25
N LEU A 14 0.65 -21.61 -1.92
CA LEU A 14 1.50 -20.68 -2.66
C LEU A 14 1.65 -21.06 -4.13
N LYS A 15 1.77 -22.36 -4.42
CA LYS A 15 1.82 -22.87 -5.80
C LYS A 15 0.51 -22.60 -6.53
N GLU A 16 -0.62 -22.90 -5.91
CA GLU A 16 -1.95 -22.62 -6.49
C GLU A 16 -2.15 -21.13 -6.75
N MET A 17 -1.72 -20.26 -5.84
CA MET A 17 -1.79 -18.80 -6.03
C MET A 17 -1.03 -18.32 -7.26
N ILE A 18 0.12 -18.92 -7.59
CA ILE A 18 0.91 -18.57 -8.78
C ILE A 18 0.33 -19.21 -10.03
N ASP A 19 -0.11 -20.47 -9.96
CA ASP A 19 -0.56 -21.23 -11.14
C ASP A 19 -1.94 -20.80 -11.63
N ASN A 20 -2.85 -20.49 -10.70
CA ASN A 20 -4.26 -20.22 -11.00
C ASN A 20 -4.58 -18.73 -11.16
N ASP A 21 -3.80 -17.82 -10.56
CA ASP A 21 -3.97 -16.38 -10.77
C ASP A 21 -3.02 -15.88 -11.87
N PRO A 22 -3.54 -15.45 -13.04
CA PRO A 22 -2.70 -14.97 -14.14
C PRO A 22 -1.86 -13.73 -13.77
N TYR A 23 -2.29 -12.92 -12.80
CA TYR A 23 -1.51 -11.76 -12.33
C TYR A 23 -0.33 -12.19 -11.46
N ASN A 24 -0.48 -13.23 -10.64
CA ASN A 24 0.61 -13.74 -9.79
C ASN A 24 1.60 -14.59 -10.59
N LYS A 25 1.10 -15.28 -11.63
CA LYS A 25 1.91 -16.12 -12.53
C LYS A 25 3.09 -15.39 -13.15
N PHE A 26 2.91 -14.11 -13.48
CA PHE A 26 3.95 -13.27 -14.06
C PHE A 26 4.44 -12.21 -13.07
N CYS A 27 5.73 -11.91 -13.15
CA CYS A 27 6.41 -10.97 -12.28
C CYS A 27 5.78 -9.58 -12.36
N VAL A 28 5.40 -9.01 -11.21
CA VAL A 28 4.75 -7.69 -11.15
C VAL A 28 5.65 -6.54 -11.65
N ASP A 29 6.97 -6.73 -11.66
CA ASP A 29 7.90 -5.68 -12.04
C ASP A 29 8.26 -5.63 -13.52
N CYS A 30 8.49 -6.81 -14.13
CA CYS A 30 8.85 -6.89 -15.55
C CYS A 30 7.70 -7.35 -16.43
N THR A 31 6.64 -7.92 -15.86
CA THR A 31 5.45 -8.46 -16.55
C THR A 31 5.69 -9.57 -17.58
N THR A 32 6.94 -9.94 -17.83
CA THR A 32 7.33 -10.92 -18.86
C THR A 32 7.71 -12.27 -18.27
N ASN A 33 8.53 -12.27 -17.21
CA ASN A 33 9.07 -13.51 -16.64
C ASN A 33 8.10 -14.10 -15.62
N GLN A 34 8.09 -15.43 -15.52
CA GLN A 34 7.31 -16.13 -14.50
C GLN A 34 7.81 -15.79 -13.09
N SER A 35 6.86 -15.70 -12.16
CA SER A 35 7.16 -15.47 -10.75
C SER A 35 7.76 -16.71 -10.09
N THR A 36 8.80 -16.51 -9.30
CA THR A 36 9.47 -17.57 -8.53
C THR A 36 9.74 -17.16 -7.09
N HIS A 37 9.68 -15.87 -6.81
CA HIS A 37 9.92 -15.26 -5.51
C HIS A 37 8.70 -14.43 -5.10
N ALA A 38 8.57 -14.17 -3.82
CA ALA A 38 7.60 -13.22 -3.29
C ALA A 38 8.32 -12.06 -2.61
N CYS A 39 7.82 -10.85 -2.79
CA CYS A 39 8.17 -9.70 -1.96
C CYS A 39 7.10 -9.51 -0.88
N ILE A 40 7.43 -9.93 0.34
CA ILE A 40 6.50 -10.04 1.47
C ILE A 40 5.92 -8.67 1.87
N PHE A 41 6.74 -7.61 1.85
CA PHE A 41 6.30 -6.27 2.25
C PHE A 41 5.23 -5.67 1.35
N TYR A 42 5.14 -6.13 0.10
CA TYR A 42 4.12 -5.66 -0.84
C TYR A 42 3.12 -6.77 -1.17
N GLY A 43 3.26 -7.97 -0.60
CA GLY A 43 2.40 -9.11 -0.91
C GLY A 43 2.40 -9.49 -2.39
N THR A 44 3.53 -9.33 -3.07
CA THR A 44 3.64 -9.51 -4.53
C THR A 44 4.54 -10.69 -4.88
N PHE A 45 4.41 -11.17 -6.12
CA PHE A 45 5.23 -12.19 -6.74
C PHE A 45 6.09 -11.60 -7.86
N VAL A 46 7.37 -11.95 -7.84
CA VAL A 46 8.41 -11.45 -8.75
C VAL A 46 9.25 -12.61 -9.31
N CYS A 47 9.88 -12.40 -10.46
CA CYS A 47 10.86 -13.34 -11.00
C CYS A 47 12.22 -13.20 -10.30
N ASP A 48 13.09 -14.18 -10.48
CA ASP A 48 14.45 -14.21 -9.92
C ASP A 48 15.26 -12.93 -10.24
N ASN A 49 15.24 -12.47 -11.49
CA ASN A 49 16.00 -11.29 -11.92
C ASN A 49 15.55 -10.03 -11.15
N CYS A 50 14.23 -9.85 -11.00
CA CYS A 50 13.67 -8.72 -10.27
C CYS A 50 13.92 -8.87 -8.76
N ALA A 51 13.84 -10.09 -8.22
CA ALA A 51 14.19 -10.37 -6.82
C ALA A 51 15.63 -9.92 -6.51
N ARG A 52 16.59 -10.25 -7.37
CA ARG A 52 17.98 -9.78 -7.25
C ARG A 52 18.09 -8.25 -7.30
N ALA A 53 17.37 -7.60 -8.22
CA ALA A 53 17.35 -6.15 -8.32
C ALA A 53 16.76 -5.46 -7.07
N HIS A 54 15.71 -6.03 -6.48
CA HIS A 54 15.16 -5.57 -5.19
C HIS A 54 16.21 -5.60 -4.08
N ILE A 55 16.90 -6.72 -3.92
CA ILE A 55 17.94 -6.89 -2.89
C ILE A 55 19.10 -5.90 -3.13
N GLN A 56 19.59 -5.79 -4.36
CA GLN A 56 20.72 -4.95 -4.71
C GLN A 56 20.42 -3.43 -4.61
N GLN A 57 19.24 -2.98 -5.03
CA GLN A 57 18.93 -1.55 -5.14
C GLN A 57 18.22 -0.97 -3.91
N LEU A 58 17.55 -1.81 -3.12
CA LEU A 58 16.71 -1.39 -1.99
C LEU A 58 17.19 -1.97 -0.65
N GLY A 59 17.72 -3.20 -0.67
CA GLY A 59 18.09 -3.94 0.52
C GLY A 59 16.89 -4.58 1.25
N MET A 60 17.18 -5.56 2.10
CA MET A 60 16.19 -6.40 2.78
C MET A 60 15.20 -5.61 3.66
N THR A 61 15.63 -4.49 4.26
CA THR A 61 14.77 -3.66 5.12
C THR A 61 13.68 -2.90 4.36
N LYS A 62 13.88 -2.70 3.05
CA LYS A 62 12.92 -2.01 2.17
C LYS A 62 12.14 -2.97 1.29
N SER A 63 12.76 -4.09 0.92
CA SER A 63 12.14 -5.15 0.13
C SER A 63 12.57 -6.51 0.67
N TYR A 64 11.69 -7.15 1.44
CA TYR A 64 11.92 -8.51 1.93
C TYR A 64 11.44 -9.49 0.87
N VAL A 65 12.41 -10.08 0.15
CA VAL A 65 12.16 -11.01 -0.96
C VAL A 65 12.69 -12.38 -0.61
N LYS A 66 11.92 -13.43 -0.92
CA LYS A 66 12.30 -14.83 -0.68
C LYS A 66 11.76 -15.76 -1.76
N PRO A 67 12.41 -16.91 -2.02
CA PRO A 67 11.87 -17.96 -2.88
C PRO A 67 10.54 -18.48 -2.36
N VAL A 68 9.59 -18.75 -3.27
CA VAL A 68 8.25 -19.19 -2.87
C VAL A 68 8.25 -20.64 -2.39
N LEU A 69 8.87 -21.55 -3.15
CA LEU A 69 8.78 -23.00 -2.92
C LEU A 69 9.95 -23.59 -2.12
N SER A 70 11.00 -22.82 -1.82
CA SER A 70 12.23 -23.34 -1.23
C SER A 70 12.64 -22.66 0.09
N ASP A 71 11.73 -21.95 0.75
CA ASP A 71 12.00 -21.23 2.00
C ASP A 71 10.84 -21.40 2.99
N LEU A 72 11.07 -21.12 4.28
CA LEU A 72 10.11 -21.29 5.37
C LEU A 72 9.20 -20.07 5.54
N TRP A 73 7.90 -20.29 5.57
CA TRP A 73 6.83 -19.30 5.61
C TRP A 73 6.14 -19.36 6.96
N ASP A 74 5.82 -18.19 7.49
CA ASP A 74 5.00 -18.02 8.68
C ASP A 74 3.60 -17.48 8.28
N ASP A 75 2.68 -17.48 9.23
CA ASP A 75 1.30 -17.04 9.01
C ASP A 75 1.22 -15.59 8.54
N TYR A 76 2.11 -14.71 9.03
CA TYR A 76 2.16 -13.32 8.61
C TYR A 76 2.53 -13.20 7.13
N GLN A 77 3.55 -13.93 6.69
CA GLN A 77 3.99 -13.97 5.30
C GLN A 77 2.89 -14.53 4.39
N MET A 78 2.20 -15.59 4.81
CA MET A 78 1.06 -16.16 4.10
C MET A 78 -0.08 -15.15 3.96
N LYS A 79 -0.44 -14.45 5.05
CA LYS A 79 -1.44 -13.38 5.02
C LYS A 79 -1.04 -12.25 4.08
N CYS A 80 0.24 -11.83 4.07
CA CYS A 80 0.72 -10.76 3.19
C CYS A 80 0.45 -11.05 1.71
N VAL A 81 0.78 -12.26 1.23
CA VAL A 81 0.57 -12.60 -0.20
C VAL A 81 -0.90 -12.88 -0.50
N THR A 82 -1.66 -13.44 0.45
CA THR A 82 -3.08 -13.78 0.27
C THR A 82 -3.97 -12.53 0.23
N LEU A 83 -3.70 -11.55 1.11
CA LEU A 83 -4.45 -10.28 1.15
C LEU A 83 -3.88 -9.23 0.18
N GLY A 84 -2.67 -9.45 -0.31
CA GLY A 84 -2.04 -8.66 -1.35
C GLY A 84 -2.37 -9.19 -2.74
N GLY A 85 -1.38 -9.82 -3.37
CA GLY A 85 -1.41 -10.26 -4.76
C GLY A 85 -0.94 -9.19 -5.74
N ASN A 86 -0.46 -9.64 -6.90
CA ASN A 86 0.09 -8.77 -7.93
C ASN A 86 -0.97 -7.81 -8.48
N LYS A 87 -2.20 -8.27 -8.66
CA LYS A 87 -3.30 -7.44 -9.16
C LYS A 87 -3.56 -6.24 -8.23
N ALA A 88 -3.69 -6.48 -6.93
CA ALA A 88 -3.97 -5.43 -5.95
C ALA A 88 -2.86 -4.37 -5.91
N PHE A 89 -1.59 -4.80 -5.95
CA PHE A 89 -0.46 -3.88 -6.00
C PHE A 89 -0.42 -3.10 -7.31
N TRP A 90 -0.58 -3.80 -8.45
CA TRP A 90 -0.58 -3.19 -9.78
C TRP A 90 -1.67 -2.12 -9.93
N ASP A 91 -2.91 -2.45 -9.55
CA ASP A 91 -4.05 -1.53 -9.63
C ASP A 91 -3.82 -0.28 -8.76
N PHE A 92 -3.20 -0.44 -7.59
CA PHE A 92 -2.87 0.69 -6.73
C PHE A 92 -1.79 1.59 -7.34
N ILE A 93 -0.65 1.02 -7.76
CA ILE A 93 0.47 1.83 -8.26
C ILE A 93 0.18 2.46 -9.63
N SER A 94 -0.71 1.86 -10.43
CA SER A 94 -1.16 2.41 -11.73
C SER A 94 -1.87 3.75 -11.59
N GLN A 95 -2.50 4.01 -10.43
CA GLN A 95 -3.09 5.33 -10.12
C GLN A 95 -2.04 6.45 -10.09
N TYR A 96 -0.78 6.09 -9.85
CA TYR A 96 0.37 7.00 -9.80
C TYR A 96 1.22 6.94 -11.06
N LYS A 97 0.86 6.09 -12.05
CA LYS A 97 1.60 5.89 -13.31
C LYS A 97 3.07 5.49 -13.09
N ILE A 98 3.32 4.67 -12.06
CA ILE A 98 4.68 4.19 -11.70
C ILE A 98 4.84 2.68 -11.91
N GLU A 99 3.85 2.00 -12.46
CA GLU A 99 3.85 0.54 -12.66
C GLU A 99 5.01 0.06 -13.55
N ARG A 100 5.48 0.91 -14.46
CA ARG A 100 6.63 0.65 -15.35
C ARG A 100 7.92 1.34 -14.93
N ASP A 101 7.96 2.05 -13.80
CA ASP A 101 9.18 2.68 -13.32
C ASP A 101 10.24 1.63 -12.94
N PRO A 102 11.55 1.94 -13.06
CA PRO A 102 12.61 1.08 -12.54
C PRO A 102 12.42 0.80 -11.04
N ILE A 103 12.74 -0.43 -10.59
CA ILE A 103 12.56 -0.91 -9.20
C ILE A 103 13.08 0.12 -8.17
N GLY A 104 14.32 0.60 -8.33
CA GLY A 104 14.90 1.59 -7.42
C GLY A 104 14.06 2.85 -7.24
N LYS A 105 13.39 3.32 -8.29
CA LYS A 105 12.51 4.50 -8.27
C LYS A 105 11.11 4.13 -7.77
N LYS A 106 10.49 3.11 -8.36
CA LYS A 106 9.12 2.63 -8.08
C LYS A 106 8.88 2.41 -6.58
N TYR A 107 9.81 1.76 -5.90
CA TYR A 107 9.66 1.36 -4.49
C TYR A 107 10.15 2.42 -3.48
N ARG A 108 10.65 3.57 -3.93
CA ARG A 108 11.03 4.69 -3.05
C ARG A 108 9.95 5.77 -2.93
N THR A 109 8.90 5.70 -3.76
CA THR A 109 7.82 6.68 -3.80
C THR A 109 6.98 6.68 -2.51
N LYS A 110 6.26 7.78 -2.29
CA LYS A 110 5.29 7.87 -1.17
C LYS A 110 4.14 6.88 -1.34
N ALA A 111 3.70 6.65 -2.57
CA ALA A 111 2.64 5.70 -2.91
C ALA A 111 2.99 4.27 -2.49
N THR A 112 4.15 3.77 -2.91
CA THR A 112 4.55 2.40 -2.58
C THR A 112 4.81 2.20 -1.08
N LYS A 113 5.34 3.23 -0.40
CA LYS A 113 5.47 3.24 1.06
C LYS A 113 4.12 3.21 1.78
N TYR A 114 3.13 3.95 1.25
CA TYR A 114 1.76 3.93 1.75
C TYR A 114 1.13 2.54 1.59
N TYR A 115 1.26 1.93 0.41
CA TYR A 115 0.76 0.56 0.18
C TYR A 115 1.35 -0.45 1.15
N LYS A 116 2.68 -0.42 1.37
CA LYS A 116 3.37 -1.28 2.34
C LYS A 116 2.75 -1.17 3.73
N ARG A 117 2.53 0.05 4.23
CA ARG A 117 1.95 0.28 5.55
C ARG A 117 0.48 -0.15 5.61
N ARG A 118 -0.29 0.15 4.55
CA ARG A 118 -1.69 -0.28 4.41
C ARG A 118 -1.83 -1.79 4.47
N LEU A 119 -1.03 -2.52 3.69
CA LEU A 119 -1.05 -3.99 3.69
C LEU A 119 -0.65 -4.54 5.06
N SER A 120 0.39 -3.97 5.69
CA SER A 120 0.84 -4.39 7.02
C SER A 120 -0.23 -4.19 8.10
N ALA A 121 -0.96 -3.07 8.07
CA ALA A 121 -2.09 -2.84 8.96
C ALA A 121 -3.24 -3.83 8.69
N LEU A 122 -3.54 -4.10 7.42
CA LEU A 122 -4.56 -5.06 7.02
C LEU A 122 -4.25 -6.48 7.51
N VAL A 123 -3.01 -6.94 7.35
CA VAL A 123 -2.55 -8.27 7.81
C VAL A 123 -2.61 -8.40 9.33
N GLN A 124 -2.35 -7.31 10.05
CA GLN A 124 -2.40 -7.24 11.50
C GLN A 124 -3.79 -6.90 12.06
N GLU A 125 -4.80 -6.76 11.19
CA GLU A 125 -6.17 -6.42 11.58
C GLU A 125 -6.25 -5.10 12.39
N GLN A 126 -5.40 -4.14 12.03
CA GLN A 126 -5.30 -2.82 12.65
C GLN A 126 -6.00 -1.75 11.80
N GLU A 127 -6.52 -0.73 12.46
CA GLU A 127 -7.05 0.46 11.79
C GLU A 127 -5.94 1.21 11.06
N PHE A 128 -6.20 1.60 9.80
CA PHE A 128 -5.26 2.33 8.98
C PHE A 128 -5.79 3.72 8.62
N VAL A 129 -5.30 4.74 9.32
CA VAL A 129 -5.79 6.13 9.24
C VAL A 129 -4.93 7.06 8.37
N GLU A 130 -3.87 6.53 7.74
CA GLU A 130 -3.05 7.36 6.86
C GLU A 130 -3.84 7.79 5.60
N ILE A 131 -3.67 9.05 5.23
CA ILE A 131 -4.29 9.58 4.02
C ILE A 131 -3.44 9.18 2.80
N GLN A 132 -4.11 8.64 1.79
CA GLN A 132 -3.47 8.27 0.54
C GLN A 132 -2.69 9.47 -0.06
N PRO A 133 -1.44 9.27 -0.51
CA PRO A 133 -0.67 10.31 -1.20
C PRO A 133 -1.39 10.79 -2.45
N VAL A 134 -1.29 12.10 -2.74
CA VAL A 134 -1.86 12.68 -3.96
C VAL A 134 -1.32 12.01 -5.22
N ARG A 135 -2.22 11.73 -6.17
CA ARG A 135 -1.88 11.06 -7.43
C ARG A 135 -1.29 12.03 -8.45
N ASN A 136 -1.74 13.29 -8.44
CA ASN A 136 -1.32 14.32 -9.38
C ASN A 136 -1.51 15.74 -8.78
N THR A 137 -1.13 16.76 -9.56
CA THR A 137 -1.23 18.17 -9.15
C THR A 137 -2.67 18.66 -9.01
N GLU A 138 -3.57 18.18 -9.86
CA GLU A 138 -5.00 18.55 -9.83
C GLU A 138 -5.63 18.13 -8.50
N GLU A 139 -5.44 16.87 -8.09
CA GLU A 139 -5.91 16.38 -6.80
C GLU A 139 -5.27 17.15 -5.62
N LEU A 140 -4.00 17.57 -5.75
CA LEU A 140 -3.35 18.37 -4.73
C LEU A 140 -4.04 19.74 -4.57
N VAL A 141 -4.39 20.38 -5.70
CA VAL A 141 -5.12 21.65 -5.71
C VAL A 141 -6.52 21.46 -5.13
N ASP A 142 -7.26 20.44 -5.56
CA ASP A 142 -8.62 20.16 -5.07
C ASP A 142 -8.63 19.93 -3.55
N ARG A 143 -7.68 19.13 -3.03
CA ARG A 143 -7.54 18.91 -1.59
C ARG A 143 -7.16 20.19 -0.84
N GLY A 144 -6.41 21.09 -1.48
CA GLY A 144 -6.10 22.41 -0.95
C GLY A 144 -7.36 23.28 -0.85
N LEU A 145 -8.13 23.36 -1.94
CA LEU A 145 -9.38 24.10 -2.00
C LEU A 145 -10.40 23.60 -0.98
N GLU A 146 -10.56 22.28 -0.86
CA GLU A 146 -11.47 21.68 0.11
C GLU A 146 -11.08 22.02 1.56
N LYS A 147 -9.78 21.94 1.88
CA LYS A 147 -9.29 22.37 3.19
C LYS A 147 -9.55 23.85 3.45
N SER A 148 -9.35 24.71 2.46
CA SER A 148 -9.63 26.14 2.58
C SER A 148 -11.12 26.41 2.81
N LYS A 149 -12.02 25.74 2.08
CA LYS A 149 -13.48 25.85 2.29
C LYS A 149 -13.86 25.49 3.72
N VAL A 150 -13.38 24.37 4.25
CA VAL A 150 -13.67 23.95 5.64
C VAL A 150 -13.20 24.99 6.67
N VAL A 151 -12.07 25.64 6.43
CA VAL A 151 -11.58 26.72 7.31
C VAL A 151 -12.50 27.94 7.24
N LEU A 152 -12.94 28.31 6.03
CA LEU A 152 -13.85 29.44 5.81
C LEU A 152 -15.23 29.18 6.46
N ASP A 153 -15.83 28.00 6.27
CA ASP A 153 -17.11 27.63 6.88
C ASP A 153 -17.06 27.68 8.41
N LYS A 154 -15.95 27.23 9.00
CA LYS A 154 -15.72 27.34 10.45
C LYS A 154 -15.59 28.78 10.92
N ALA A 155 -14.94 29.63 10.14
CA ALA A 155 -14.83 31.06 10.45
C ALA A 155 -16.20 31.76 10.36
N GLU A 156 -16.96 31.48 9.30
CA GLU A 156 -18.31 32.01 9.10
C GLU A 156 -19.24 31.60 10.25
N THR A 157 -19.23 30.33 10.64
CA THR A 157 -20.01 29.83 11.78
C THR A 157 -19.69 30.57 13.08
N LYS A 158 -18.40 30.89 13.32
CA LYS A 158 -17.99 31.68 14.49
C LYS A 158 -18.46 33.13 14.42
N ILE A 159 -18.36 33.77 13.26
CA ILE A 159 -18.82 35.16 13.05
C ILE A 159 -20.32 35.24 13.26
N VAL A 160 -21.10 34.36 12.62
CA VAL A 160 -22.56 34.29 12.77
C VAL A 160 -22.94 34.01 14.23
N GLY A 161 -22.23 33.10 14.92
CA GLY A 161 -22.45 32.82 16.33
C GLY A 161 -22.20 34.04 17.23
N PHE A 162 -21.13 34.79 16.96
CA PHE A 162 -20.83 36.03 17.70
C PHE A 162 -21.88 37.13 17.45
N GLY A 163 -22.34 37.28 16.21
CA GLY A 163 -23.43 38.21 15.88
C GLY A 163 -24.70 37.92 16.67
N LYS A 164 -25.16 36.67 16.67
CA LYS A 164 -26.33 36.23 17.46
C LYS A 164 -26.17 36.48 18.96
N TYR A 165 -24.96 36.33 19.49
CA TYR A 165 -24.67 36.63 20.89
C TYR A 165 -24.80 38.12 21.20
N LEU A 166 -24.27 38.99 20.33
CA LEU A 166 -24.40 40.43 20.49
C LEU A 166 -25.86 40.89 20.41
N ASP A 167 -26.63 40.38 19.44
CA ASP A 167 -28.05 40.69 19.28
C ASP A 167 -28.85 40.33 20.55
N LYS A 168 -28.56 39.16 21.13
CA LYS A 168 -29.15 38.73 22.41
C LYS A 168 -28.75 39.64 23.58
N LYS A 169 -27.53 40.17 23.58
CA LYS A 169 -27.05 41.05 24.65
C LYS A 169 -27.67 42.45 24.55
N ILE A 170 -27.82 42.97 23.34
CA ILE A 170 -28.45 44.28 23.06
C ILE A 170 -29.94 44.23 23.41
N SER A 171 -30.64 43.16 23.01
CA SER A 171 -32.08 42.99 23.33
C SER A 171 -32.39 42.86 24.82
N ASN A 172 -31.42 42.50 25.66
CA ASN A 172 -31.58 42.45 27.13
C ASN A 172 -31.25 43.78 27.82
N LEU A 173 -30.77 44.79 27.08
CA LEU A 173 -30.39 46.11 27.61
C LEU A 173 -31.48 47.18 27.42
N PHE A 174 -32.54 46.87 26.67
CA PHE A 174 -33.73 47.68 26.44
C PHE A 174 -34.97 46.89 26.85
#